data_AF-A0A2P4YA47-F1
#
_entry.id   AF-A0A2P4YA47-F1
#
_cell.length_a   1.000
_cell.length_b   1.000
_cell.length_c   1.000
_cell.angle_alpha   90.00
_cell.angle_beta   90.00
_cell.angle_gamma   90.00
#
_symmetry.space_group_name_H-M   'P 1'
#
loop_
_entity.id
_entity.type
_entity.pdbx_description
1 polymer ?
#
loop_
_entity_poly.entity_id
_entity_poly.type
_entity_poly.pdbx_seq_one_letter_code
_entity_poly.pdbx_strand_id
1 'polypeptide(L)' 'MCVIPGGLAPYLQAGDIAIYMTFKDLLYIEMHAWKESDKVGYTRFGNPRMPSVAVVCEWVRKV' A
#
# COMPACT_ATOMS: atom_id res chain seq x y z
N MET A 1 27.48 1.97 12.43
CA MET A 1 26.03 2.16 12.20
C MET A 1 25.84 2.42 10.71
N CYS A 2 25.26 1.47 9.98
CA CYS A 2 25.05 1.62 8.53
C CYS A 2 23.66 2.25 8.32
N VAL A 3 23.63 3.46 7.75
CA VAL A 3 22.38 4.14 7.39
C VAL A 3 22.06 3.74 5.96
N ILE A 4 20.91 3.11 5.75
CA ILE A 4 20.42 2.79 4.41
C ILE A 4 19.74 4.06 3.87
N PRO A 5 20.20 4.61 2.72
CA PRO A 5 19.53 5.72 2.07
C PRO A 5 18.05 5.39 1.80
N GLY A 6 17.16 6.37 2.01
CA GLY A 6 15.73 6.21 1.76
C GLY A 6 15.47 5.71 0.34
N GLY A 7 14.66 4.66 0.21
CA GLY A 7 14.35 4.01 -1.07
C GLY A 7 15.26 2.83 -1.45
N LEU A 8 16.34 2.57 -0.70
CA LEU A 8 17.22 1.41 -0.94
C LEU A 8 16.87 0.16 -0.13
N ALA A 9 15.89 0.25 0.78
CA ALA A 9 15.43 -0.88 1.60
C ALA A 9 14.96 -2.10 0.78
N PRO A 10 14.22 -1.95 -0.34
CA PRO A 10 13.84 -3.09 -1.17
C PRO A 10 15.06 -3.85 -1.70
N TYR A 11 16.10 -3.14 -2.16
CA TYR A 11 17.35 -3.72 -2.69
C TYR A 11 18.18 -4.47 -1.66
N LEU A 12 18.01 -4.17 -0.38
CA LEU A 12 18.69 -4.88 0.70
C LEU A 12 17.87 -6.07 1.22
N GLN A 13 16.55 -6.08 1.02
CA GLN A 13 15.65 -7.11 1.52
C GLN A 13 15.21 -8.02 0.38
N ALA A 14 15.93 -9.13 0.18
CA ALA A 14 15.66 -10.11 -0.89
C ALA A 14 14.21 -10.63 -0.87
N GLY A 15 13.60 -10.81 0.30
CA GLY A 15 12.19 -11.21 0.41
C GLY A 15 11.22 -10.14 -0.09
N ASP A 16 11.56 -8.86 0.08
CA ASP A 16 10.78 -7.71 -0.39
C ASP A 16 10.72 -7.67 -1.91
N ILE A 17 11.87 -7.90 -2.57
CA ILE A 17 11.99 -7.94 -4.03
C ILE A 17 11.40 -9.23 -4.63
N ALA A 18 11.69 -10.38 -4.03
CA ALA A 18 11.40 -11.67 -4.69
C ALA A 18 9.99 -12.20 -4.42
N ILE A 19 9.44 -11.95 -3.23
CA ILE A 19 8.18 -12.60 -2.79
C ILE A 19 7.07 -11.56 -2.66
N TYR A 20 7.39 -10.40 -2.08
CA TYR A 20 6.36 -9.40 -1.76
C TYR A 20 6.20 -8.30 -2.80
N MET A 21 7.10 -8.16 -3.78
CA MET A 21 7.03 -7.08 -4.76
C MET A 21 5.73 -7.15 -5.56
N THR A 22 5.43 -8.30 -6.18
CA THR A 22 4.18 -8.49 -6.93
C THR A 22 2.94 -8.30 -6.05
N PHE A 23 2.97 -8.78 -4.81
CA PHE A 23 1.87 -8.58 -3.86
C PHE A 23 1.65 -7.10 -3.53
N LYS A 24 2.72 -6.35 -3.28
CA LYS A 24 2.68 -4.91 -3.02
C LYS A 24 2.20 -4.12 -4.24
N ASP A 25 2.62 -4.52 -5.44
CA ASP A 25 2.19 -3.87 -6.69
C ASP A 25 0.70 -4.05 -6.91
N LEU A 26 0.17 -5.27 -6.69
CA LEU A 26 -1.27 -5.54 -6.81
C LEU A 26 -2.08 -4.81 -5.73
N LEU A 27 -1.60 -4.75 -4.49
CA LEU A 27 -2.21 -3.93 -3.45
C LEU A 27 -2.16 -2.43 -3.77
N TYR A 28 -1.09 -1.97 -4.41
CA TYR A 28 -0.96 -0.57 -4.84
C TYR A 28 -2.03 -0.20 -5.86
N ILE A 29 -2.35 -1.10 -6.79
CA ILE A 29 -3.44 -0.92 -7.77
C ILE A 29 -4.79 -0.81 -7.07
N GLU A 30 -5.12 -1.74 -6.15
CA GLU A 30 -6.38 -1.68 -5.39
C GLU A 30 -6.48 -0.40 -4.55
N MET A 31 -5.38 0.03 -3.93
CA MET A 31 -5.33 1.29 -3.18
C MET A 31 -5.57 2.51 -4.09
N HIS A 32 -5.00 2.53 -5.29
CA HIS A 32 -5.19 3.63 -6.23
C HIS A 32 -6.65 3.70 -6.71
N ALA A 33 -7.21 2.56 -7.10
CA ALA A 33 -8.61 2.45 -7.50
C ALA A 33 -9.56 2.88 -6.36
N TRP A 34 -9.22 2.54 -5.11
CA TRP A 34 -9.97 3.03 -3.96
C TRP A 34 -9.87 4.54 -3.80
N LYS A 35 -8.67 5.14 -3.94
CA LYS A 35 -8.47 6.60 -3.86
C LYS A 35 -9.27 7.37 -4.91
N GLU A 36 -9.43 6.81 -6.10
CA GLU A 36 -10.21 7.39 -7.19
C GLU A 36 -11.72 7.11 -7.08
N SER A 37 -12.13 6.28 -6.12
CA SER A 37 -13.53 5.96 -5.88
C SER A 37 -14.20 6.92 -4.89
N ASP A 38 -15.53 6.93 -4.89
CA ASP A 38 -16.33 7.67 -3.90
C ASP A 38 -16.32 7.02 -2.49
N LYS A 39 -15.58 5.92 -2.30
CA LYS A 39 -15.48 5.20 -1.03
C LYS A 39 -14.45 5.81 -0.08
N VAL A 40 -13.72 6.84 -0.51
CA VAL A 40 -12.75 7.55 0.33
C VAL A 40 -13.48 8.48 1.28
N GLY A 41 -13.40 8.20 2.58
CA GLY A 41 -13.77 9.18 3.60
C GLY A 41 -12.67 10.24 3.72
N TYR A 42 -13.04 11.51 3.89
CA TYR A 42 -12.08 12.59 4.09
C TYR A 42 -12.10 13.11 5.53
N THR A 43 -10.96 13.61 5.98
CA THR A 43 -10.86 14.38 7.24
C THR A 43 -11.45 15.78 7.03
N ARG A 44 -11.69 16.50 8.13
CA ARG A 44 -12.17 17.89 8.08
C ARG A 44 -11.24 18.80 7.25
N PHE A 45 -9.96 18.47 7.18
CA PHE A 45 -8.94 19.22 6.42
C PHE A 45 -8.74 18.72 4.99
N GLY A 46 -9.59 17.82 4.49
CA GLY A 46 -9.54 17.34 3.10
C GLY A 46 -8.51 16.22 2.85
N ASN A 47 -7.80 15.73 3.86
CA ASN A 47 -6.94 14.55 3.70
C ASN A 47 -7.77 13.26 3.63
N PRO A 48 -7.43 12.30 2.76
CA PRO A 48 -8.03 10.96 2.79
C PRO A 48 -7.86 10.33 4.17
N ARG A 49 -8.93 9.75 4.71
CA ARG A 49 -8.86 8.89 5.89
C ARG A 49 -8.24 7.57 5.51
N MET A 50 -7.68 6.86 6.47
CA MET A 50 -7.23 5.50 6.22
C MET A 50 -8.41 4.59 5.83
N PRO A 51 -8.22 3.66 4.89
CA PRO A 51 -9.21 2.63 4.59
C PRO A 51 -9.46 1.78 5.84
N SER A 52 -10.69 1.27 5.99
CA SER A 52 -11.00 0.37 7.11
C SER A 52 -10.31 -0.98 6.90
N VAL A 53 -10.09 -1.71 8.00
CA VAL A 53 -9.49 -3.06 7.94
C VAL A 53 -10.30 -3.98 7.02
N ALA A 54 -11.63 -3.88 7.03
CA ALA A 54 -12.49 -4.67 6.15
C ALA A 54 -12.20 -4.41 4.67
N VAL A 55 -12.03 -3.16 4.26
CA VAL A 55 -11.68 -2.78 2.88
C VAL A 55 -10.30 -3.32 2.51
N VAL A 56 -9.32 -3.21 3.40
CA VAL A 56 -7.98 -3.77 3.15
C VAL A 56 -8.03 -5.31 3.03
N CYS A 57 -8.81 -5.99 3.88
CA CYS A 57 -9.02 -7.43 3.77
C CYS A 57 -9.66 -7.84 2.44
N GLU A 58 -10.57 -7.03 1.89
CA GLU A 58 -11.13 -7.27 0.56
C GLU A 58 -10.07 -7.16 -0.53
N TRP A 59 -9.16 -6.19 -0.47
CA TRP A 59 -8.04 -6.09 -1.42
C TRP A 59 -7.16 -7.32 -1.34
N VAL A 60 -6.76 -7.73 -0.13
CA VAL A 60 -5.90 -8.91 0.09
C VAL A 60 -6.56 -10.20 -0.39
N ARG A 61 -7.90 -10.33 -0.34
CA ARG A 61 -8.60 -11.51 -0.87
C ARG A 61 -8.64 -11.57 -2.40
N LYS A 62 -8.46 -10.45 -3.09
CA LYS A 62 -8.47 -10.38 -4.56
C LYS A 62 -7.09 -10.62 -5.18
N VAL A 63 -6.03 -10.33 -4.41
CA VAL A 63 -4.62 -10.58 -4.76
C VAL A 63 -4.30 -12.05 -4.54
#